data_AF-A0A7H4P7L2-F1
#
_entry.id   AF-A0A7H4P7L2-F1
#
_cell.length_a   1.000
_cell.length_b   1.000
_cell.length_c   1.000
_cell.angle_alpha   90.00
_cell.angle_beta   90.00
_cell.angle_gamma   90.00
#
_symmetry.space_group_name_H-M   'P 1'
#
loop_
_entity.id
_entity.type
_entity.pdbx_description
1 polymer ?
#
loop_
_entity_poly.entity_id
_entity_poly.type
_entity_poly.pdbx_seq_one_letter_code
_entity_poly.pdbx_strand_id
1 'polypeptide(L)'
;MSVMFDPEAAIYPFPPKPMPLNRDEKHFYREKIKRLLRERDAVMVAHYYTDPEIQQLAEETGGCISDSLEMARFGARHSASTLLVAGVRFMGETAKILSPEKTILMPTLHAECSLDLGCPIEAFSTFCDAHPDRTVVVYANTSAAVKARADWVVTSSIAVELIEHLDSLGEKNHLGAGPPFRQLCAKTDRRRRAVLAGRLYSS
;
A
#
# COMPACT_ATOMS: atom_id res chain seq x y z
N MET A 1 -6.11 -18.61 -28.29
CA MET A 1 -5.43 -17.43 -28.84
C MET A 1 -4.75 -16.71 -27.70
N SER A 2 -3.43 -16.81 -27.63
CA SER A 2 -2.59 -16.18 -26.61
C SER A 2 -2.58 -14.67 -26.83
N VAL A 3 -3.16 -13.91 -25.91
CA VAL A 3 -3.03 -12.45 -25.91
C VAL A 3 -1.58 -12.15 -25.55
N MET A 4 -0.77 -11.82 -26.55
CA MET A 4 0.61 -11.39 -26.35
C MET A 4 0.57 -10.10 -25.53
N PHE A 5 1.37 -10.07 -24.46
CA PHE A 5 1.67 -8.90 -23.67
C PHE A 5 2.18 -7.80 -24.61
N ASP A 6 1.44 -6.70 -24.74
CA ASP A 6 1.86 -5.52 -25.50
C ASP A 6 2.76 -4.64 -24.60
N PRO A 7 4.08 -4.60 -24.83
CA PRO A 7 5.01 -3.83 -24.02
C PRO A 7 4.85 -2.30 -24.20
N GLU A 8 4.14 -1.83 -25.24
CA GLU A 8 3.90 -0.40 -25.47
C GLU A 8 2.69 0.12 -24.68
N ALA A 9 1.75 -0.75 -24.30
CA ALA A 9 0.59 -0.38 -23.47
C ALA A 9 0.96 -0.02 -22.01
N ALA A 10 2.21 -0.21 -21.61
CA ALA A 10 2.71 0.03 -20.25
C ALA A 10 3.64 1.25 -20.14
N ILE A 11 3.49 2.27 -20.99
CA ILE A 11 4.14 3.57 -20.77
C ILE A 11 3.41 4.25 -19.61
N TYR A 12 3.89 4.02 -18.39
CA TYR A 12 3.42 4.73 -17.22
C TYR A 12 4.05 6.14 -17.23
N PRO A 13 3.28 7.22 -17.48
CA PRO A 13 3.85 8.55 -17.50
C PRO A 13 4.26 8.92 -16.07
N PHE A 14 5.57 8.99 -15.83
CA PHE A 14 6.06 9.54 -14.56
C PHE A 14 5.64 11.01 -14.47
N PRO A 15 5.11 11.45 -13.32
CA PRO A 15 4.76 12.86 -13.15
C PRO A 15 6.00 13.74 -13.34
N PRO A 16 5.84 14.98 -13.82
CA PRO A 16 6.94 15.91 -13.96
C PRO A 16 7.62 16.10 -12.59
N LYS A 17 8.95 16.10 -12.58
CA LYS A 17 9.69 16.41 -11.36
C LYS A 17 9.32 17.83 -10.91
N PRO A 18 8.99 18.05 -9.62
CA PRO A 18 8.66 19.37 -9.14
C PRO A 18 9.87 20.30 -9.27
N MET A 19 9.62 21.58 -9.48
CA MET A 19 10.66 22.61 -9.46
C MET A 19 11.36 22.60 -8.10
N PRO A 20 12.71 22.58 -8.06
CA PRO A 20 13.44 22.68 -6.82
C PRO A 20 13.16 24.02 -6.12
N LEU A 21 12.83 23.96 -4.84
CA LEU A 21 12.70 25.15 -4.00
C LEU A 21 14.10 25.70 -3.65
N ASN A 22 14.22 27.02 -3.56
CA ASN A 22 15.43 27.64 -3.02
C ASN A 22 15.50 27.48 -1.49
N ARG A 23 16.63 27.88 -0.89
CA ARG A 23 16.87 27.70 0.57
C ARG A 23 15.83 28.41 1.43
N ASP A 24 15.46 29.63 1.08
CA ASP A 24 14.54 30.45 1.85
C ASP A 24 13.11 29.92 1.74
N GLU A 25 12.70 29.47 0.55
CA GLU A 25 11.42 28.80 0.31
C GLU A 25 11.33 27.49 1.11
N LYS A 26 12.37 26.64 1.07
CA LYS A 26 12.42 25.41 1.86
C LYS A 26 12.26 25.71 3.35
N HIS A 27 13.01 26.67 3.86
CA HIS A 27 12.93 27.06 5.26
C HIS A 27 11.51 27.55 5.62
N PHE A 28 10.94 28.44 4.81
CA PHE A 28 9.59 28.96 5.00
C PHE A 28 8.54 27.85 5.04
N TYR A 29 8.55 26.91 4.09
CA TYR A 29 7.56 25.84 4.05
C TYR A 29 7.74 24.84 5.19
N ARG A 30 8.98 24.49 5.58
CA ARG A 30 9.23 23.61 6.72
C ARG A 30 8.64 24.18 8.00
N GLU A 31 8.92 25.44 8.32
CA GLU A 31 8.39 26.08 9.52
C GLU A 31 6.86 26.24 9.46
N LYS A 32 6.32 26.54 8.28
CA LYS A 32 4.87 26.57 8.06
C LYS A 32 4.22 25.20 8.32
N ILE A 33 4.81 24.10 7.82
CA ILE A 33 4.30 22.75 8.03
C ILE A 33 4.36 22.39 9.51
N LYS A 34 5.50 22.60 10.18
CA LYS A 34 5.66 22.34 11.63
C LYS A 34 4.60 23.06 12.45
N ARG A 35 4.35 24.33 12.14
CA ARG A 35 3.31 25.13 12.79
C ARG A 35 1.92 24.55 12.55
N LEU A 36 1.58 24.26 11.29
CA LEU A 36 0.27 23.71 10.92
C LEU A 36 0.02 22.33 11.52
N LEU A 37 1.03 21.47 11.62
CA LEU A 37 0.89 20.16 12.27
C LEU A 37 0.44 20.31 13.73
N ARG A 38 1.04 21.25 14.47
CA ARG A 38 0.62 21.55 15.86
C ARG A 38 -0.78 22.16 15.92
N GLU A 39 -1.07 23.16 15.09
CA GLU A 39 -2.37 23.85 15.08
C GLU A 39 -3.53 22.93 14.71
N ARG A 40 -3.26 21.84 13.96
CA ARG A 40 -4.27 20.89 13.50
C ARG A 40 -4.29 19.59 14.30
N ASP A 41 -3.56 19.53 15.41
CA ASP A 41 -3.37 18.29 16.19
C ASP A 41 -3.05 17.10 15.27
N ALA A 42 -2.01 17.28 14.45
CA ALA A 42 -1.62 16.37 13.40
C ALA A 42 -0.19 15.85 13.60
N VAL A 43 0.00 14.57 13.31
CA VAL A 43 1.32 13.95 13.18
C VAL A 43 1.55 13.52 11.74
N MET A 44 2.79 13.62 11.25
CA MET A 44 3.16 13.23 9.90
C MET A 44 3.91 11.90 9.90
N VAL A 45 3.57 10.99 8.99
CA VAL A 45 4.34 9.76 8.75
C VAL A 45 4.81 9.73 7.30
N ALA A 46 6.01 9.19 7.06
CA ALA A 46 6.61 9.18 5.74
C ALA A 46 7.05 7.77 5.34
N HIS A 47 6.77 7.39 4.10
CA HIS A 47 7.28 6.14 3.55
C HIS A 47 8.76 6.27 3.18
N TYR A 48 9.51 5.16 3.21
CA TYR A 48 10.93 5.09 2.80
C TYR A 48 11.25 5.63 1.39
N TYR A 49 10.24 5.77 0.53
CA TYR A 49 10.39 6.22 -0.86
C TYR A 49 10.11 7.72 -1.05
N THR A 50 9.77 8.43 0.02
CA THR A 50 9.57 9.89 -0.03
C THR A 50 10.92 10.62 -0.09
N ASP A 51 10.89 11.88 -0.48
CA ASP A 51 12.09 12.72 -0.52
C ASP A 51 12.75 12.82 0.88
N PRO A 52 14.10 12.81 0.99
CA PRO A 52 14.79 12.93 2.27
C PRO A 52 14.35 14.11 3.13
N GLU A 53 13.97 15.25 2.52
CA GLU A 53 13.50 16.42 3.28
C GLU A 53 12.16 16.17 3.97
N ILE A 54 11.29 15.37 3.34
CA ILE A 54 9.98 14.95 3.88
C ILE A 54 10.18 13.92 4.99
N GLN A 55 11.09 12.96 4.78
CA GLN A 55 11.47 11.97 5.78
C GLN A 55 11.98 12.65 7.06
N GLN A 56 12.95 13.57 6.91
CA GLN A 56 13.50 14.33 8.03
C GLN A 56 12.43 15.17 8.73
N LEU A 57 11.52 15.80 7.98
CA LEU A 57 10.44 16.58 8.57
C LEU A 57 9.47 15.72 9.40
N ALA A 58 9.21 14.48 8.99
CA ALA A 58 8.39 13.55 9.77
C ALA A 58 9.04 13.27 11.13
N GLU A 59 10.32 12.91 11.16
CA GLU A 59 11.04 12.65 12.41
C GLU A 59 11.14 13.89 13.30
N GLU A 60 11.50 15.06 12.73
CA GLU A 60 11.60 16.32 13.46
C GLU A 60 10.28 16.76 14.12
N THR A 61 9.14 16.28 13.61
CA THR A 61 7.80 16.65 14.10
C THR A 61 7.18 15.59 15.00
N GLY A 62 7.95 14.58 15.42
CA GLY A 62 7.47 13.50 16.30
C GLY A 62 6.74 12.38 15.57
N GLY A 63 6.84 12.35 14.24
CA GLY A 63 6.38 11.27 13.38
C GLY A 63 7.39 10.14 13.20
N CYS A 64 7.20 9.33 12.16
CA CYS A 64 8.11 8.23 11.85
C CYS A 64 8.33 8.04 10.34
N ILE A 65 9.45 7.40 10.00
CA ILE A 65 9.75 6.88 8.67
C ILE A 65 9.63 5.36 8.71
N SER A 66 8.70 4.78 7.95
CA SER A 66 8.49 3.33 7.99
C SER A 66 7.84 2.76 6.73
N ASP A 67 7.62 1.44 6.72
CA ASP A 67 6.77 0.80 5.71
C ASP A 67 5.28 1.15 5.91
N SER A 68 4.45 0.73 4.95
CA SER A 68 3.02 1.05 4.90
C SER A 68 2.22 0.57 6.10
N LEU A 69 2.52 -0.63 6.64
CA LEU A 69 1.75 -1.19 7.75
C LEU A 69 2.17 -0.53 9.07
N GLU A 70 3.46 -0.31 9.27
CA GLU A 70 3.94 0.35 10.48
C GLU A 70 3.50 1.82 10.54
N MET A 71 3.44 2.53 9.40
CA MET A 71 2.89 3.89 9.36
C MET A 71 1.43 3.92 9.86
N ALA A 72 0.61 2.96 9.40
CA ALA A 72 -0.78 2.86 9.80
C ALA A 72 -0.93 2.48 11.28
N ARG A 73 -0.10 1.57 11.79
CA ARG A 73 -0.06 1.17 13.21
C ARG A 73 0.43 2.29 14.13
N PHE A 74 1.44 3.05 13.70
CA PHE A 74 1.90 4.23 14.40
C PHE A 74 0.77 5.24 14.50
N GLY A 75 0.13 5.56 13.37
CA GLY A 75 -1.00 6.49 13.31
C GLY A 75 -2.14 6.10 14.25
N ALA A 76 -2.50 4.81 14.30
CA ALA A 76 -3.54 4.29 15.19
C ALA A 76 -3.21 4.45 16.68
N ARG A 77 -1.93 4.29 17.06
CA ARG A 77 -1.45 4.39 18.45
C ARG A 77 -1.16 5.83 18.89
N HIS A 78 -0.87 6.73 17.93
CA HIS A 78 -0.52 8.11 18.23
C HIS A 78 -1.74 8.90 18.75
N SER A 79 -1.53 9.84 19.67
CA SER A 79 -2.61 10.61 20.32
C SER A 79 -3.29 11.61 19.36
N ALA A 80 -2.53 12.24 18.47
CA ALA A 80 -3.01 13.21 17.49
C ALA A 80 -4.28 12.75 16.74
N SER A 81 -5.30 13.60 16.67
CA SER A 81 -6.57 13.34 15.99
C SER A 81 -6.43 13.31 14.46
N THR A 82 -5.36 13.89 13.92
CA THR A 82 -5.06 13.93 12.49
C THR A 82 -3.75 13.21 12.16
N LEU A 83 -3.73 12.44 11.07
CA LEU A 83 -2.53 11.81 10.53
C LEU A 83 -2.30 12.28 9.09
N LEU A 84 -1.15 12.91 8.85
CA LEU A 84 -0.70 13.24 7.49
C LEU A 84 0.18 12.09 6.97
N VAL A 85 -0.31 11.37 5.97
CA VAL A 85 0.41 10.26 5.34
C VAL A 85 1.15 10.77 4.10
N ALA A 86 2.46 10.93 4.22
CA ALA A 86 3.34 11.15 3.08
C ALA A 86 3.67 9.81 2.41
N GLY A 87 2.78 9.39 1.52
CA GLY A 87 2.84 8.12 0.80
C GLY A 87 1.86 8.10 -0.38
N VAL A 88 1.49 6.90 -0.81
CA VAL A 88 0.52 6.68 -1.90
C VAL A 88 -0.87 6.31 -1.36
N ARG A 89 -1.91 6.42 -2.19
CA ARG A 89 -3.33 6.40 -1.80
C ARG A 89 -3.70 5.22 -0.92
N PHE A 90 -3.34 4.00 -1.32
CA PHE A 90 -3.67 2.80 -0.53
C PHE A 90 -3.08 2.83 0.89
N MET A 91 -1.97 3.55 1.11
CA MET A 91 -1.36 3.70 2.43
C MET A 91 -2.23 4.60 3.32
N GLY A 92 -2.72 5.71 2.78
CA GLY A 92 -3.68 6.58 3.46
C GLY A 92 -5.00 5.86 3.75
N GLU A 93 -5.51 5.09 2.79
CA GLU A 93 -6.68 4.23 2.98
C GLU A 93 -6.46 3.20 4.09
N THR A 94 -5.29 2.55 4.14
CA THR A 94 -4.94 1.58 5.18
C THR A 94 -4.88 2.25 6.56
N ALA A 95 -4.31 3.46 6.64
CA ALA A 95 -4.32 4.24 7.87
C ALA A 95 -5.75 4.60 8.31
N LYS A 96 -6.64 4.94 7.38
CA LYS A 96 -8.06 5.21 7.68
C LYS A 96 -8.81 3.98 8.16
N ILE A 97 -8.54 2.80 7.58
CA ILE A 97 -9.10 1.52 8.02
C ILE A 97 -8.70 1.22 9.46
N LEU A 98 -7.43 1.42 9.83
CA LEU A 98 -6.94 1.16 11.20
C LEU A 98 -7.27 2.27 12.20
N SER A 99 -7.62 3.47 11.72
CA SER A 99 -7.93 4.65 12.54
C SER A 99 -9.24 5.31 12.07
N PRO A 100 -10.39 4.63 12.19
CA PRO A 100 -11.65 5.09 11.62
C PRO A 100 -12.08 6.46 12.16
N GLU A 101 -11.74 6.78 13.41
CA GLU A 101 -12.08 8.06 14.06
C GLU A 101 -11.11 9.20 13.72
N LYS A 102 -9.92 8.90 13.20
CA LYS A 102 -8.92 9.93 12.89
C LYS A 102 -9.17 10.56 11.51
N THR A 103 -8.77 11.82 11.38
CA THR A 103 -8.71 12.48 10.07
C THR A 103 -7.41 12.06 9.40
N ILE A 104 -7.50 11.48 8.20
CA ILE A 104 -6.32 11.07 7.43
C ILE A 104 -6.16 12.03 6.25
N LEU A 105 -5.01 12.69 6.18
CA LEU A 105 -4.65 13.61 5.11
C LEU A 105 -3.55 13.01 4.26
N MET A 106 -3.60 13.32 2.97
CA MET A 106 -2.54 13.03 2.03
C MET A 106 -2.18 14.31 1.27
N PRO A 107 -0.90 14.56 0.96
CA PRO A 107 -0.52 15.72 0.15
C PRO A 107 -1.23 15.77 -1.21
N THR A 108 -1.47 14.60 -1.81
CA THR A 108 -2.28 14.45 -3.02
C THR A 108 -2.86 13.04 -3.08
N LEU A 109 -4.13 12.93 -3.50
CA LEU A 109 -4.78 11.64 -3.75
C LEU A 109 -4.35 11.00 -5.09
N HIS A 110 -3.63 11.75 -5.92
CA HIS A 110 -3.04 11.27 -7.18
C HIS A 110 -1.70 10.56 -6.99
N ALA A 111 -1.19 10.48 -5.76
CA ALA A 111 -0.03 9.64 -5.45
C ALA A 111 -0.49 8.18 -5.42
N GLU A 112 -0.31 7.46 -6.53
CA GLU A 112 -0.86 6.12 -6.72
C GLU A 112 0.25 5.06 -6.83
N CYS A 113 -0.16 3.79 -6.73
CA CYS A 113 0.71 2.65 -6.94
C CYS A 113 0.25 1.87 -8.17
N SER A 114 1.16 1.53 -9.08
CA SER A 114 0.83 0.71 -10.24
C SER A 114 0.27 -0.68 -9.87
N LEU A 115 0.65 -1.22 -8.70
CA LEU A 115 0.08 -2.46 -8.13
C LEU A 115 -1.41 -2.30 -7.81
N ASP A 116 -1.78 -1.15 -7.25
CA ASP A 116 -3.16 -0.82 -6.89
C ASP A 116 -4.00 -0.62 -8.15
N LEU A 117 -3.53 0.23 -9.06
CA LEU A 117 -4.22 0.49 -10.34
C LEU A 117 -4.34 -0.76 -11.21
N GLY A 118 -3.38 -1.67 -11.13
CA GLY A 118 -3.41 -2.96 -11.81
C GLY A 118 -4.46 -3.93 -11.28
N CYS A 119 -5.21 -3.58 -10.22
CA CYS A 119 -6.29 -4.40 -9.67
C CYS A 119 -7.59 -3.60 -9.48
N PRO A 120 -8.29 -3.30 -10.58
CA PRO A 120 -9.60 -2.67 -10.49
C PRO A 120 -10.60 -3.53 -9.74
N ILE A 121 -11.41 -2.90 -8.87
CA ILE A 121 -12.38 -3.59 -8.02
C ILE A 121 -13.41 -4.39 -8.82
N GLU A 122 -13.88 -3.90 -9.96
CA GLU A 122 -14.90 -4.58 -10.77
C GLU A 122 -14.39 -5.92 -11.34
N ALA A 123 -13.17 -5.89 -11.90
CA ALA A 123 -12.52 -7.09 -12.42
C ALA A 123 -12.17 -8.08 -11.30
N PHE A 124 -11.71 -7.57 -10.16
CA PHE A 124 -11.42 -8.40 -8.98
C PHE A 124 -12.68 -9.03 -8.40
N SER A 125 -13.77 -8.28 -8.32
CA SER A 125 -15.07 -8.73 -7.84
C SER A 125 -15.62 -9.86 -8.71
N THR A 126 -15.65 -9.66 -10.03
CA THR A 126 -16.08 -10.67 -10.99
C THR A 126 -15.26 -11.96 -10.86
N PHE A 127 -13.96 -11.82 -10.63
CA PHE A 127 -13.07 -12.96 -10.43
C PHE A 127 -13.36 -13.71 -9.12
N CYS A 128 -13.63 -12.99 -8.01
CA CYS A 128 -14.03 -13.62 -6.76
C CYS A 128 -15.39 -14.33 -6.88
N ASP A 129 -16.36 -13.72 -7.56
CA ASP A 129 -17.72 -14.28 -7.72
C ASP A 129 -17.73 -15.55 -8.58
N ALA A 130 -16.78 -15.70 -9.51
CA ALA A 130 -16.57 -16.92 -10.28
C ALA A 130 -15.94 -18.06 -9.47
N HIS A 131 -15.45 -17.77 -8.27
CA HIS A 131 -14.71 -18.70 -7.40
C HIS A 131 -15.16 -18.58 -5.93
N PRO A 132 -16.45 -18.79 -5.62
CA PRO A 132 -17.03 -18.51 -4.31
C PRO A 132 -16.56 -19.47 -3.20
N ASP A 133 -15.99 -20.62 -3.57
CA ASP A 133 -15.44 -21.63 -2.65
C ASP A 133 -13.98 -21.35 -2.26
N ARG A 134 -13.43 -20.20 -2.67
CA ARG A 134 -12.01 -19.86 -2.51
C ARG A 134 -11.81 -18.78 -1.45
N THR A 135 -10.87 -19.04 -0.54
CA THR A 135 -10.41 -18.03 0.44
C THR A 135 -9.58 -16.95 -0.27
N VAL A 136 -10.02 -15.70 -0.20
CA VAL A 136 -9.45 -14.55 -0.91
C VAL A 136 -8.34 -13.89 -0.10
N VAL A 137 -7.13 -13.89 -0.63
CA VAL A 137 -5.95 -13.28 0.00
C VAL A 137 -5.42 -12.16 -0.88
N VAL A 138 -5.43 -10.92 -0.39
CA VAL A 138 -4.96 -9.75 -1.14
C VAL A 138 -3.73 -9.11 -0.52
N TYR A 139 -2.90 -8.53 -1.38
CA TYR A 139 -1.73 -7.79 -0.92
C TYR A 139 -2.14 -6.44 -0.32
N ALA A 140 -1.41 -5.94 0.68
CA ALA A 140 -1.69 -4.66 1.32
C ALA A 140 -1.63 -3.47 0.35
N ASN A 141 -0.90 -3.61 -0.77
CA ASN A 141 -0.75 -2.60 -1.81
C ASN A 141 -1.90 -2.62 -2.83
N THR A 142 -3.14 -2.72 -2.36
CA THR A 142 -4.38 -2.65 -3.16
C THR A 142 -5.35 -1.65 -2.51
N SER A 143 -6.36 -1.19 -3.25
CA SER A 143 -7.36 -0.26 -2.74
C SER A 143 -8.16 -0.81 -1.56
N ALA A 144 -8.74 0.09 -0.76
CA ALA A 144 -9.70 -0.25 0.29
C ALA A 144 -10.86 -1.10 -0.23
N ALA A 145 -11.36 -0.81 -1.44
CA ALA A 145 -12.45 -1.57 -2.05
C ALA A 145 -12.04 -3.04 -2.33
N VAL A 146 -10.81 -3.26 -2.84
CA VAL A 146 -10.27 -4.61 -3.03
C VAL A 146 -10.05 -5.31 -1.69
N LYS A 147 -9.54 -4.60 -0.68
CA LYS A 147 -9.40 -5.15 0.68
C LYS A 147 -10.73 -5.58 1.29
N ALA A 148 -11.81 -4.84 1.03
CA ALA A 148 -13.15 -5.17 1.53
C ALA A 148 -13.73 -6.46 0.91
N ARG A 149 -13.19 -6.91 -0.23
CA ARG A 149 -13.57 -8.18 -0.89
C ARG A 149 -12.71 -9.37 -0.45
N ALA A 150 -11.74 -9.16 0.43
CA ALA A 150 -10.78 -10.18 0.83
C ALA A 150 -11.05 -10.73 2.22
N ASP A 151 -10.78 -12.02 2.40
CA ASP A 151 -10.77 -12.66 3.72
C ASP A 151 -9.49 -12.29 4.50
N TRP A 152 -8.37 -12.17 3.77
CA TRP A 152 -7.06 -11.85 4.35
C TRP A 152 -6.33 -10.76 3.58
N VAL A 153 -5.68 -9.85 4.32
CA VAL A 153 -4.74 -8.87 3.78
C VAL A 153 -3.33 -9.22 4.24
N VAL A 154 -2.37 -9.31 3.32
CA VAL A 154 -0.98 -9.68 3.60
C VAL A 154 0.03 -8.60 3.21
N THR A 155 1.15 -8.57 3.92
CA THR A 155 2.38 -7.87 3.50
C THR A 155 3.40 -8.87 2.95
N SER A 156 4.49 -8.38 2.36
CA SER A 156 5.54 -9.23 1.80
C SER A 156 6.26 -10.06 2.86
N SER A 157 6.29 -9.59 4.10
CA SER A 157 6.92 -10.29 5.22
C SER A 157 6.14 -11.53 5.66
N ILE A 158 4.80 -11.49 5.65
CA ILE A 158 3.94 -12.58 6.18
C ILE A 158 3.27 -13.44 5.09
N ALA A 159 3.39 -13.07 3.82
CA ALA A 159 2.64 -13.73 2.75
C ALA A 159 2.88 -15.24 2.66
N VAL A 160 4.13 -15.70 2.80
CA VAL A 160 4.46 -17.14 2.73
C VAL A 160 3.92 -17.89 3.95
N GLU A 161 4.15 -17.35 5.14
CA GLU A 161 3.73 -17.95 6.41
C GLU A 161 2.20 -18.06 6.48
N LEU A 162 1.46 -17.05 6.01
CA LEU A 162 0.01 -17.13 5.94
C LEU A 162 -0.46 -18.25 4.99
N ILE A 163 0.12 -18.33 3.80
CA ILE A 163 -0.28 -19.36 2.82
C ILE A 163 0.04 -20.77 3.36
N GLU A 164 1.19 -20.97 4.00
CA GLU A 164 1.54 -22.24 4.65
C GLU A 164 0.57 -22.59 5.78
N HIS A 165 0.18 -21.59 6.58
CA HIS A 165 -0.81 -21.78 7.63
C HIS A 165 -2.17 -22.19 7.06
N LEU A 166 -2.67 -21.49 6.05
CA LEU A 166 -3.96 -21.80 5.47
C LEU A 166 -3.95 -23.16 4.75
N ASP A 167 -2.86 -23.50 4.03
CA ASP A 167 -2.64 -24.85 3.46
C ASP A 167 -2.73 -25.94 4.54
N SER A 168 -2.16 -25.68 5.73
CA SER A 168 -2.19 -26.62 6.87
C SER A 168 -3.60 -26.84 7.43
N LEU A 169 -4.51 -25.88 7.24
CA LEU A 169 -5.92 -26.00 7.61
C LEU A 169 -6.75 -26.75 6.54
N GLY A 170 -6.13 -27.16 5.44
CA GLY A 170 -6.81 -27.86 4.34
C GLY A 170 -7.53 -26.91 3.37
N GLU A 171 -7.31 -25.60 3.50
CA GLU A 171 -7.88 -24.56 2.65
C GLU A 171 -7.17 -24.52 1.28
N LYS A 172 -7.21 -25.59 0.49
CA LYS A 172 -6.35 -25.73 -0.71
C LYS A 172 -6.62 -24.72 -1.85
N ASN A 173 -7.65 -23.88 -1.74
CA ASN A 173 -8.14 -23.04 -2.83
C ASN A 173 -8.02 -21.54 -2.50
N HIS A 174 -6.82 -21.02 -2.27
CA HIS A 174 -6.63 -19.58 -2.04
C HIS A 174 -6.64 -18.78 -3.34
N LEU A 175 -7.48 -17.74 -3.40
CA LEU A 175 -7.58 -16.82 -4.51
C LEU A 175 -6.46 -15.76 -4.46
N GLY A 176 -5.22 -16.18 -4.65
CA GLY A 176 -4.05 -15.31 -4.81
C GLY A 176 -3.70 -15.06 -6.30
N ALA A 177 -4.68 -15.06 -7.22
CA ALA A 177 -4.41 -15.10 -8.66
C ALA A 177 -4.73 -13.79 -9.42
N GLY A 178 -5.06 -12.72 -8.70
CA GLY A 178 -5.15 -11.38 -9.29
C GLY A 178 -3.76 -10.80 -9.65
N PRO A 179 -3.70 -9.79 -10.54
CA PRO A 179 -2.45 -9.08 -10.89
C PRO A 179 -1.56 -8.66 -9.70
N PRO A 180 -2.10 -8.24 -8.53
CA PRO A 180 -1.27 -7.87 -7.37
C PRO A 180 -0.45 -9.00 -6.80
N PHE A 181 -0.96 -10.23 -6.84
CA PHE A 181 -0.31 -11.37 -6.20
C PHE A 181 0.76 -11.98 -7.12
N ARG A 182 0.58 -11.91 -8.45
CA ARG A 182 1.67 -12.19 -9.40
C ARG A 182 2.87 -11.26 -9.18
N GLN A 183 2.61 -10.00 -8.84
CA GLN A 183 3.65 -9.01 -8.52
C GLN A 183 4.20 -9.18 -7.09
N LEU A 184 3.39 -9.65 -6.12
CA LEU A 184 3.85 -10.08 -4.80
C LEU A 184 4.86 -11.23 -4.93
N CYS A 185 4.51 -12.27 -5.68
CA CYS A 185 5.41 -13.37 -6.04
C CYS A 185 6.71 -12.86 -6.67
N ALA A 186 6.65 -11.81 -7.50
CA ALA A 186 7.83 -11.22 -8.12
C ALA A 186 8.75 -10.45 -7.15
N LYS A 187 8.21 -9.94 -6.02
CA LYS A 187 8.96 -9.21 -4.98
C LYS A 187 9.44 -10.09 -3.82
N THR A 188 8.85 -11.26 -3.61
CA THR A 188 9.37 -12.29 -2.70
C THR A 188 10.64 -12.93 -3.25
N ASP A 189 11.57 -13.32 -2.36
CA ASP A 189 12.80 -14.06 -2.67
C ASP A 189 12.52 -15.21 -3.68
N ARG A 190 13.45 -15.45 -4.63
CA ARG A 190 13.36 -16.50 -5.64
C ARG A 190 12.92 -17.86 -5.09
N ARG A 191 13.37 -18.25 -3.88
CA ARG A 191 12.97 -19.51 -3.23
C ARG A 191 11.51 -19.48 -2.79
N ARG A 192 11.06 -18.38 -2.20
CA ARG A 192 9.68 -18.16 -1.75
C ARG A 192 8.70 -18.00 -2.93
N ARG A 193 9.16 -17.42 -4.03
CA ARG A 193 8.43 -17.26 -5.30
C ARG A 193 8.05 -18.60 -5.94
N ALA A 194 8.96 -19.59 -5.91
CA ALA A 194 8.69 -20.93 -6.45
C ALA A 194 7.62 -21.68 -5.64
N VAL A 195 7.63 -21.51 -4.30
CA VAL A 195 6.62 -22.09 -3.41
C VAL A 195 5.25 -21.47 -3.66
N LEU A 196 5.17 -20.13 -3.71
CA LEU A 196 3.92 -19.42 -3.99
C LEU A 196 3.39 -19.74 -5.39
N ALA A 197 4.24 -19.71 -6.43
CA ALA A 197 3.81 -19.99 -7.81
C ALA A 197 3.43 -21.46 -8.05
N GLY A 198 4.14 -22.43 -7.45
CA GLY A 198 3.81 -23.85 -7.61
C GLY A 198 2.46 -24.24 -7.01
N ARG A 199 2.00 -23.51 -5.98
CA ARG A 199 0.78 -23.84 -5.23
C ARG A 199 -0.46 -23.07 -5.69
N LEU A 200 -0.29 -21.84 -6.19
CA LEU A 200 -1.39 -21.01 -6.72
C LEU A 200 -1.89 -21.43 -8.10
N TYR A 201 -1.08 -22.16 -8.87
CA TYR A 201 -1.42 -22.63 -10.24
C TYR A 201 -1.60 -24.15 -10.32
N SER A 202 -1.57 -24.84 -9.18
CA SER A 202 -1.87 -26.27 -9.09
C SER A 202 -3.36 -26.45 -8.85
N SER A 203 -4.12 -26.61 -9.95
CA SER A 203 -5.54 -27.00 -10.05
C SER A 203 -6.59 -25.88 -9.99
#